data_AF-G0YP50-F1
#
_entry.id   AF-G0YP50-F1
#
_cell.length_a   1.000
_cell.length_b   1.000
_cell.length_c   1.000
_cell.angle_alpha   90.00
_cell.angle_beta   90.00
_cell.angle_gamma   90.00
#
_symmetry.space_group_name_H-M   'P 1'
#
loop_
_entity.id
_entity.type
_entity.pdbx_description
1 polymer ?
#
loop_
_entity_poly.entity_id
_entity_poly.type
_entity_poly.pdbx_seq_one_letter_code
_entity_poly.pdbx_strand_id
1 'polypeptide(L)'
;MKNMREEKQPIKQVFDYKEPFQAPYMVREITKKLRLRNAISGQTIFVFGFTALLCLVLFYPFLGFNQFYMMLSIAIPYGMVELFNRVEPDGKKVHVFLLDYLRFVMIYQIGKKVIQQTDLIKIRETKMIYKKEKIKELSVKDSRKGK
;
A
#
# COMPACT_ATOMS: atom_id res chain seq x y z
N MET A 1 26.82 -13.41 58.48
CA MET A 1 25.65 -12.59 58.08
C MET A 1 25.82 -12.23 56.62
N LYS A 2 24.89 -12.70 55.76
CA LYS A 2 25.00 -12.70 54.30
C LYS A 2 24.29 -11.44 53.77
N ASN A 3 25.05 -10.41 53.38
CA ASN A 3 24.47 -9.23 52.75
C ASN A 3 24.50 -9.40 51.22
N MET A 4 23.40 -9.91 50.68
CA MET A 4 23.08 -9.84 49.25
C MET A 4 22.78 -8.37 48.90
N ARG A 5 23.72 -7.69 48.25
CA ARG A 5 23.42 -6.44 47.56
C ARG A 5 22.82 -6.82 46.21
N GLU A 6 21.52 -6.60 46.06
CA GLU A 6 20.85 -6.64 44.76
C GLU A 6 21.43 -5.54 43.87
N GLU A 7 22.21 -5.93 42.87
CA GLU A 7 22.72 -5.03 41.85
C GLU A 7 21.58 -4.75 40.85
N LYS A 8 20.86 -3.65 41.07
CA LYS A 8 19.74 -3.21 40.25
C LYS A 8 20.28 -2.76 38.89
N GLN A 9 20.23 -3.63 37.89
CA GLN A 9 20.67 -3.31 36.54
C GLN A 9 19.89 -2.10 35.99
N PRO A 10 20.56 -1.12 35.36
CA PRO A 10 19.89 0.06 34.82
C PRO A 10 18.95 -0.38 33.68
N ILE A 11 17.70 0.08 33.74
CA ILE A 11 16.69 -0.17 32.71
C ILE A 11 17.21 0.41 31.39
N LYS A 12 17.60 -0.47 30.45
CA LYS A 12 18.04 -0.07 29.11
C LYS A 12 16.84 0.55 28.40
N GLN A 13 16.80 1.88 28.28
CA GLN A 13 15.79 2.57 27.49
C GLN A 13 15.89 2.08 26.05
N VAL A 14 14.87 1.36 25.60
CA VAL A 14 14.71 0.97 24.20
C VAL A 14 14.26 2.23 23.47
N PHE A 15 15.22 2.93 22.86
CA PHE A 15 14.90 4.05 21.98
C PHE A 15 14.20 3.50 20.74
N ASP A 16 12.96 3.93 20.49
CA ASP A 16 12.27 3.61 19.25
C ASP A 16 12.84 4.49 18.14
N TYR A 17 13.73 3.91 17.35
CA TYR A 17 14.37 4.61 16.24
C TYR A 17 13.46 4.75 15.01
N LYS A 18 12.23 4.21 15.01
CA LYS A 18 11.38 4.22 13.81
C LYS A 18 10.98 5.64 13.38
N GLU A 19 10.64 6.51 14.32
CA GLU A 19 10.16 7.86 14.04
C GLU A 19 11.12 8.72 13.20
N PRO A 20 12.41 8.89 13.56
CA PRO A 20 13.32 9.72 12.78
C PRO A 20 13.60 9.16 11.38
N PHE A 21 13.54 7.84 11.19
CA PHE A 21 13.72 7.22 9.87
C PHE A 21 12.47 7.31 8.98
N GLN A 22 11.29 7.55 9.55
CA GLN A 22 10.03 7.64 8.81
C GLN A 22 9.65 9.07 8.42
N ALA A 23 10.32 10.07 9.01
CA ALA A 23 10.07 11.49 8.79
C ALA A 23 10.18 11.87 7.30
N PRO A 24 9.25 12.69 6.77
CA PRO A 24 9.26 13.09 5.38
C PRO A 24 10.45 14.00 5.07
N TYR A 25 11.05 13.84 3.88
CA TYR A 25 12.08 14.75 3.40
C TYR A 25 11.50 16.16 3.20
N MET A 26 12.02 17.13 3.96
CA MET A 26 11.57 18.52 3.93
C MET A 26 12.50 19.36 3.05
N VAL A 27 11.93 20.05 2.07
CA VAL A 27 12.64 20.98 1.20
C VAL A 27 12.43 22.40 1.72
N ARG A 28 13.53 23.06 2.10
CA ARG A 28 13.52 24.48 2.49
C ARG A 28 14.35 25.34 1.53
N GLU A 29 15.35 24.76 0.89
CA GLU A 29 16.26 25.46 -0.01
C GLU A 29 16.24 24.76 -1.35
N ILE A 30 15.75 25.46 -2.38
CA ILE A 30 15.74 24.93 -3.75
C ILE A 30 17.07 25.27 -4.43
N THR A 31 17.57 26.49 -4.17
CA THR A 31 18.83 27.02 -4.70
C THR A 31 19.53 27.84 -3.61
N LYS A 32 20.85 28.04 -3.72
CA LYS A 32 21.64 28.89 -2.79
C LYS A 32 21.06 30.29 -2.54
N LYS A 33 20.27 30.82 -3.48
CA LYS A 33 19.61 32.14 -3.39
C LYS A 33 18.12 32.06 -3.04
N LEU A 34 17.49 30.89 -3.16
CA LEU A 34 16.04 30.74 -3.04
C LEU A 34 15.70 29.81 -1.88
N ARG A 35 15.31 30.42 -0.77
CA ARG A 35 14.86 29.75 0.45
C ARG A 35 13.36 29.97 0.63
N LEU A 36 12.63 28.89 0.88
CA LEU A 36 11.22 28.99 1.25
C LEU A 36 11.09 29.47 2.69
N ARG A 37 10.08 30.30 2.94
CA ARG A 37 9.73 30.77 4.29
C ARG A 37 9.34 29.59 5.20
N ASN A 38 8.56 28.67 4.66
CA ASN A 38 8.14 27.43 5.32
C ASN A 38 8.73 26.24 4.57
N ALA A 39 9.22 25.24 5.32
CA ALA A 39 9.67 23.99 4.70
C ALA A 39 8.44 23.20 4.21
N ILE A 40 8.54 22.67 2.99
CA ILE A 40 7.47 21.90 2.35
C ILE A 40 7.99 20.48 2.14
N SER A 41 7.15 19.47 2.37
CA SER A 41 7.51 18.08 2.10
C SER A 41 7.79 17.89 0.61
N GLY A 42 8.89 17.20 0.27
CA GLY A 42 9.23 16.88 -1.12
C GLY A 42 8.14 16.06 -1.82
N GLN A 43 7.40 15.22 -1.07
CA GLN A 43 6.25 14.48 -1.58
C GLN A 43 5.16 15.43 -2.09
N THR A 44 4.89 16.53 -1.39
CA THR A 44 3.88 17.52 -1.79
C THR A 44 4.25 18.17 -3.12
N ILE A 45 5.52 18.55 -3.29
CA ILE A 45 6.02 19.14 -4.54
C ILE A 45 5.90 18.13 -5.69
N PHE A 46 6.30 16.89 -5.45
CA PHE A 46 6.23 15.83 -6.46
C PHE A 46 4.79 15.52 -6.87
N VAL A 47 3.89 15.30 -5.91
CA VAL A 47 2.47 15.01 -6.17
C VAL A 47 1.83 16.16 -6.94
N PHE A 48 2.04 17.40 -6.50
CA PHE A 48 1.51 18.57 -7.20
C PHE A 48 2.04 18.69 -8.63
N GLY A 49 3.36 18.65 -8.81
CA GLY A 49 3.99 18.80 -10.12
C GLY A 49 3.61 17.69 -11.09
N PHE A 50 3.60 16.43 -10.63
CA PHE A 50 3.21 15.29 -11.43
C PHE A 50 1.74 15.34 -11.84
N THR A 51 0.83 15.60 -10.90
CA THR A 51 -0.60 15.70 -11.20
C THR A 51 -0.92 16.90 -12.07
N ALA A 52 -0.24 18.04 -11.90
CA ALA A 52 -0.38 19.21 -12.76
C ALA A 52 0.05 18.90 -14.19
N LEU A 53 1.22 18.29 -14.37
CA LEU A 53 1.71 17.88 -15.68
C LEU A 53 0.74 16.90 -16.36
N LEU A 54 0.22 15.93 -15.61
CA LEU A 54 -0.74 14.95 -16.09
C LEU A 54 -2.06 15.62 -16.51
N CYS A 55 -2.57 16.57 -15.73
CA CYS A 55 -3.75 17.36 -16.10
C CYS A 55 -3.51 18.18 -17.38
N LEU A 56 -2.32 18.79 -17.53
CA LEU A 56 -1.98 19.53 -18.74
C LEU A 56 -1.98 18.61 -19.96
N VAL A 57 -1.27 17.48 -19.91
CA VAL A 57 -1.18 16.55 -21.05
C VAL A 57 -2.53 15.91 -21.38
N LEU A 58 -3.29 15.48 -20.38
CA LEU A 58 -4.56 14.78 -20.61
C LEU A 58 -5.69 15.72 -21.02
N PHE A 59 -5.82 16.91 -20.43
CA PHE A 59 -6.96 17.79 -20.72
C PHE A 59 -6.74 18.73 -21.89
N TYR A 60 -5.48 19.02 -22.26
CA TYR A 60 -5.17 19.87 -23.41
C TYR A 60 -5.86 19.45 -24.73
N PRO A 61 -5.83 18.16 -25.14
CA PRO A 61 -6.49 17.77 -26.39
C PRO A 61 -8.02 17.86 -26.35
N PHE A 62 -8.65 17.86 -25.17
CA PHE A 62 -10.12 17.91 -25.05
C PHE A 62 -10.65 19.33 -24.86
N LEU A 63 -9.95 20.17 -24.10
CA LEU A 63 -10.42 21.50 -23.70
C LEU A 63 -9.70 22.65 -24.43
N GLY A 64 -8.53 22.37 -25.02
CA GLY A 64 -7.65 23.41 -25.56
C GLY A 64 -7.11 24.37 -24.49
N PHE A 65 -6.46 25.44 -24.94
CA PHE A 65 -5.95 26.47 -24.04
C PHE A 65 -7.04 27.49 -23.66
N ASN A 66 -7.77 27.20 -22.59
CA ASN A 66 -8.84 28.06 -22.06
C ASN A 66 -8.62 28.36 -20.56
N GLN A 67 -9.26 29.41 -20.04
CA GLN A 67 -9.24 29.76 -18.61
C GLN A 67 -9.72 28.60 -17.73
N PHE A 68 -10.75 27.86 -18.17
CA PHE A 68 -11.25 26.69 -17.46
C PHE A 68 -10.22 25.56 -17.38
N TYR A 69 -9.45 25.34 -18.45
CA TYR A 69 -8.34 24.38 -18.47
C TYR A 69 -7.24 24.77 -17.48
N MET A 70 -6.87 26.06 -17.42
CA MET A 70 -5.88 26.56 -16.47
C MET A 70 -6.37 26.46 -15.01
N MET A 71 -7.67 26.65 -14.75
CA MET A 71 -8.24 26.44 -13.43
C MET A 71 -8.20 24.97 -13.02
N LEU A 72 -8.62 24.05 -13.90
CA LEU A 72 -8.58 22.62 -13.62
C LEU A 72 -7.16 22.10 -13.36
N SER A 73 -6.19 22.58 -14.14
CA SER A 73 -4.79 22.16 -14.01
C SER A 73 -4.12 22.64 -12.72
N ILE A 74 -4.74 23.56 -11.97
CA ILE A 74 -4.29 23.99 -10.64
C ILE A 74 -5.16 23.39 -9.54
N ALA A 75 -6.48 23.37 -9.72
CA ALA A 75 -7.45 22.90 -8.74
C ALA A 75 -7.32 21.39 -8.46
N ILE A 76 -7.16 20.57 -9.50
CA ILE A 76 -7.03 19.11 -9.34
C ILE A 76 -5.74 18.75 -8.59
N PRO A 77 -4.56 19.27 -8.96
CA PRO A 77 -3.33 19.02 -8.20
C PRO A 77 -3.39 19.46 -6.75
N TYR A 78 -4.03 20.60 -6.47
CA TYR A 78 -4.22 21.07 -5.11
C TYR A 78 -5.06 20.07 -4.28
N GLY A 79 -6.20 19.63 -4.82
CA GLY A 79 -7.03 18.60 -4.18
C GLY A 79 -6.29 17.27 -4.01
N MET A 80 -5.46 16.87 -4.97
CA MET A 80 -4.64 15.67 -4.87
C MET A 80 -3.59 15.78 -3.75
N VAL A 81 -2.92 16.92 -3.61
CA VAL A 81 -2.00 17.17 -2.49
C VAL A 81 -2.73 17.05 -1.15
N GLU A 82 -3.91 17.66 -1.03
CA GLU A 82 -4.69 17.60 0.21
C GLU A 82 -5.10 16.16 0.54
N LEU A 83 -5.55 15.39 -0.45
CA LEU A 83 -5.87 13.98 -0.29
C LEU A 83 -4.66 13.16 0.19
N PHE A 84 -3.49 13.39 -0.41
CA PHE A 84 -2.26 12.69 -0.05
C PHE A 84 -1.72 13.07 1.34
N ASN A 85 -2.03 14.27 1.83
CA ASN A 85 -1.62 14.72 3.16
C ASN A 85 -2.62 14.30 4.25
N ARG A 86 -3.91 14.18 3.92
CA ARG A 86 -4.97 13.90 4.89
C ARG A 86 -5.28 12.42 5.06
N VAL A 87 -5.09 11.62 4.01
CA VAL A 87 -5.44 10.21 4.02
C VAL A 87 -4.19 9.38 4.27
N GLU A 88 -4.21 8.64 5.37
CA GLU A 88 -3.26 7.57 5.66
C GLU A 88 -4.01 6.24 5.55
N PRO A 89 -4.12 5.66 4.33
CA PRO A 89 -4.85 4.40 4.17
C PRO A 89 -4.14 3.30 4.96
N ASP A 90 -4.85 2.69 5.90
CA ASP A 90 -4.33 1.69 6.84
C ASP A 90 -3.09 2.13 7.64
N GLY A 91 -2.92 3.45 7.87
CA GLY A 91 -1.72 4.01 8.52
C GLY A 91 -0.45 3.88 7.68
N LYS A 92 -0.57 3.54 6.38
CA LYS A 92 0.54 3.47 5.43
C LYS A 92 0.59 4.73 4.58
N LYS A 93 1.78 5.03 4.05
CA LYS A 93 1.93 6.09 3.04
C LYS A 93 1.13 5.71 1.78
N VAL A 94 0.39 6.67 1.23
CA VAL A 94 -0.52 6.47 0.07
C VAL A 94 0.14 5.75 -1.11
N HIS A 95 1.40 6.10 -1.42
CA HIS A 95 2.13 5.47 -2.53
C HIS A 95 2.41 3.97 -2.30
N VAL A 96 2.72 3.58 -1.06
CA VAL A 96 2.94 2.16 -0.70
C VAL A 96 1.63 1.40 -0.81
N PHE A 97 0.55 1.99 -0.28
CA PHE A 97 -0.79 1.42 -0.41
C PHE A 97 -1.19 1.24 -1.87
N LEU A 98 -0.91 2.23 -2.73
CA LEU A 98 -1.25 2.16 -4.16
C LEU A 98 -0.51 1.00 -4.86
N LEU A 99 0.77 0.78 -4.53
CA LEU A 99 1.56 -0.32 -5.08
C LEU A 99 1.07 -1.69 -4.59
N ASP A 100 0.75 -1.79 -3.30
CA ASP A 100 0.14 -3.00 -2.72
C ASP A 100 -1.19 -3.31 -3.43
N TYR A 101 -2.00 -2.28 -3.66
CA TYR A 101 -3.28 -2.41 -4.35
C TYR A 101 -3.12 -2.80 -5.83
N LEU A 102 -2.19 -2.19 -6.56
CA LEU A 102 -1.88 -2.58 -7.94
C LEU A 102 -1.43 -4.04 -8.02
N ARG A 103 -0.55 -4.46 -7.10
CA ARG A 103 -0.14 -5.87 -6.99
C ARG A 103 -1.35 -6.77 -6.71
N PHE A 104 -2.25 -6.35 -5.82
CA PHE A 104 -3.48 -7.09 -5.54
C PHE A 104 -4.34 -7.22 -6.81
N VAL A 105 -4.61 -6.14 -7.54
CA VAL A 105 -5.40 -6.19 -8.77
C VAL A 105 -4.74 -7.10 -9.81
N MET A 106 -3.44 -7.00 -10.02
CA MET A 106 -2.72 -7.83 -11.01
C MET A 106 -2.77 -9.32 -10.66
N ILE A 107 -2.60 -9.68 -9.38
CA ILE A 107 -2.56 -11.08 -8.95
C ILE A 107 -3.97 -11.70 -8.87
N TYR A 108 -4.92 -10.99 -8.27
CA TYR A 108 -6.23 -11.56 -7.93
C TYR A 108 -7.27 -11.29 -9.00
N GLN A 109 -7.41 -10.04 -9.46
CA GLN A 109 -8.43 -9.67 -10.46
C GLN A 109 -8.03 -10.18 -11.85
N ILE A 110 -6.82 -9.82 -12.31
CA ILE A 110 -6.35 -10.19 -13.66
C ILE A 110 -5.84 -11.63 -13.69
N GLY A 111 -5.04 -12.02 -12.69
CA GLY A 111 -4.46 -13.36 -12.60
C GLY A 111 -5.46 -14.47 -12.27
N LYS A 112 -6.69 -14.13 -11.83
CA LYS A 112 -7.73 -15.05 -11.33
C LYS A 112 -7.19 -16.06 -10.30
N LYS A 113 -6.21 -15.63 -9.49
CA LYS A 113 -5.66 -16.43 -8.39
C LYS A 113 -6.46 -16.16 -7.13
N VAL A 114 -6.64 -17.17 -6.30
CA VAL A 114 -7.30 -17.07 -5.00
C VAL A 114 -6.40 -17.74 -3.98
N ILE A 115 -6.33 -17.16 -2.77
CA ILE A 115 -5.65 -17.81 -1.64
C ILE A 115 -6.58 -18.91 -1.11
N GLN A 116 -6.12 -20.16 -1.11
CA GLN A 116 -6.75 -21.27 -0.42
C GLN A 116 -5.71 -21.92 0.51
N GLN A 117 -6.00 -21.97 1.82
CA GLN A 117 -5.12 -22.61 2.82
C GLN A 117 -3.64 -22.19 2.71
N THR A 118 -3.37 -20.89 2.53
CA THR A 118 -2.02 -20.30 2.36
C THR A 118 -1.42 -20.44 0.95
N ASP A 119 -1.99 -21.28 0.09
CA ASP A 119 -1.53 -21.46 -1.29
C ASP A 119 -2.26 -20.55 -2.28
N LEU A 120 -1.51 -20.02 -3.25
CA LEU A 120 -2.04 -19.23 -4.36
C LEU A 120 -2.47 -20.16 -5.49
N ILE A 121 -3.76 -20.48 -5.53
CA ILE A 121 -4.34 -21.41 -6.52
C ILE A 121 -5.05 -20.61 -7.61
N LYS A 122 -4.85 -20.97 -8.88
CA LYS A 122 -5.61 -20.41 -10.00
C LYS A 122 -6.99 -21.06 -10.04
N ILE A 123 -8.05 -20.27 -10.11
CA ILE A 123 -9.42 -20.80 -10.24
C ILE A 123 -9.47 -21.67 -11.51
N ARG A 124 -9.74 -22.97 -11.36
CA ARG A 124 -10.08 -23.84 -12.49
C ARG A 124 -11.44 -23.43 -13.02
N GLU A 125 -11.52 -23.05 -14.29
CA GLU A 125 -12.78 -22.71 -14.97
C GLU A 125 -13.64 -23.95 -15.27
N THR A 126 -13.16 -25.15 -14.96
CA THR A 126 -13.88 -26.41 -15.20
C THR A 126 -14.95 -26.61 -14.13
N LYS A 127 -16.24 -26.64 -14.55
CA LYS A 127 -17.35 -27.05 -13.69
C LYS A 127 -17.08 -28.43 -13.09
N MET A 128 -17.00 -28.53 -11.77
CA MET A 128 -17.03 -29.83 -11.09
C MET A 128 -18.45 -30.39 -11.20
N ILE A 129 -18.61 -31.47 -11.96
CA ILE A 129 -19.87 -32.22 -12.03
C ILE A 129 -19.78 -33.34 -11.00
N TYR A 130 -20.53 -33.21 -9.91
CA TYR A 130 -20.63 -34.25 -8.90
C TYR A 130 -21.67 -35.28 -9.34
N LYS A 131 -21.24 -36.52 -9.54
CA LYS A 131 -22.15 -37.65 -9.75
C LYS A 131 -22.65 -38.12 -8.37
N LYS A 132 -23.97 -38.10 -8.16
CA LYS A 132 -24.56 -38.72 -6.97
C LYS A 132 -24.41 -40.23 -7.09
N GLU A 133 -23.59 -40.83 -6.24
CA GLU A 133 -23.52 -42.28 -6.11
C GLU A 133 -24.24 -42.75 -4.84
N LYS A 134 -24.88 -43.93 -4.93
CA LYS A 134 -25.56 -44.55 -3.79
C LYS A 134 -24.50 -45.17 -2.89
N ILE A 135 -24.62 -44.93 -1.59
CA ILE A 135 -23.65 -45.22 -0.51
C ILE A 135 -23.18 -46.70 -0.43
N LYS A 136 -23.77 -47.63 -1.20
CA LYS A 136 -23.45 -49.06 -1.13
C LYS A 136 -22.05 -49.43 -1.66
N GLU A 137 -21.40 -48.58 -2.45
CA GLU A 137 -20.11 -48.89 -3.09
C GLU A 137 -18.87 -48.36 -2.34
N LEU A 138 -19.05 -47.55 -1.30
CA LEU A 138 -17.95 -47.10 -0.44
C LEU A 138 -17.73 -48.09 0.71
N SER A 139 -17.46 -49.37 0.39
CA SER A 139 -16.87 -50.26 1.39
C SER A 139 -15.41 -49.88 1.55
N VAL A 140 -15.11 -49.04 2.54
CA VAL A 140 -13.74 -48.89 3.05
C VAL A 140 -13.33 -50.28 3.51
N LYS A 141 -12.46 -50.94 2.75
CA LYS A 141 -11.75 -52.13 3.23
C LYS A 141 -10.89 -51.66 4.38
N ASP A 142 -11.42 -51.79 5.60
CA ASP A 142 -10.72 -51.54 6.84
C ASP A 142 -9.57 -52.55 6.88
N SER A 143 -8.37 -52.12 6.48
CA SER A 143 -7.16 -52.94 6.43
C SER A 143 -6.56 -53.15 7.82
N ARG A 144 -7.41 -53.41 8.81
CA ARG A 144 -7.05 -53.87 10.15
C ARG A 144 -7.39 -55.35 10.29
N LYS A 145 -6.59 -56.20 9.65
CA LYS A 145 -6.35 -57.58 10.09
C LYS A 145 -5.18 -58.18 9.31
N GLY A 146 -4.06 -58.32 9.99
CA GLY A 146 -2.87 -59.00 9.51
C GLY A 146 -1.74 -58.83 10.51
N LYS A 147 -1.66 -59.82 11.42
CA LYS A 147 -0.63 -60.12 12.42
C LYS A 147 0.72 -59.46 12.27
#